data_AF-A0A8H4KAU9-F1
#
_entry.id   AF-A0A8H4KAU9-F1
#
_cell.length_a   1.000
_cell.length_b   1.000
_cell.length_c   1.000
_cell.angle_alpha   90.00
_cell.angle_beta   90.00
_cell.angle_gamma   90.00
#
_symmetry.space_group_name_H-M   'P 1'
#
loop_
_entity.id
_entity.type
_entity.pdbx_description
1 polymer ?
#
loop_
_entity_poly.entity_id
_entity_poly.type
_entity_poly.pdbx_seq_one_letter_code
_entity_poly.pdbx_strand_id
1 'polypeptide(L)'
;MAIPKTLLPLLSSSLNVGVALGGYATTVPFLNPDFSGLAIAAWFKDFFRPGFVIVTTLGATSLGSGLWAAWTSSRRGTIQGHAASSCWTLAGVVFTILHFAFGNTVLSIMDRITSEPELAQSQMTKWIWLHITRTLVADIPAWIFFLIGIPGLDRSRVTSDLSFEAELKMLMLTCYDSNITCYATMVAF
;
A
#
# COMPACT_ATOMS: atom_id res chain seq x y z
N MET A 1 -6.07 -17.62 -24.19
CA MET A 1 -6.17 -16.22 -23.72
C MET A 1 -4.79 -15.82 -23.19
N ALA A 2 -4.20 -14.73 -23.65
CA ALA A 2 -2.88 -14.30 -23.17
C ALA A 2 -3.02 -13.52 -21.86
N ILE A 3 -2.19 -13.82 -20.86
CA ILE A 3 -2.21 -13.13 -19.57
C ILE A 3 -1.74 -11.67 -19.76
N PRO A 4 -2.48 -10.65 -19.27
CA PRO A 4 -2.03 -9.27 -19.32
C PRO A 4 -0.72 -9.10 -18.56
N LYS A 5 0.26 -8.42 -19.16
CA LYS A 5 1.57 -8.19 -18.51
C LYS A 5 1.47 -7.28 -17.29
N THR A 6 0.42 -6.46 -17.23
CA THR A 6 0.08 -5.62 -16.07
C THR A 6 -0.57 -6.40 -14.92
N LEU A 7 -0.89 -7.68 -15.11
CA LEU A 7 -1.49 -8.49 -14.05
C LEU A 7 -0.55 -8.68 -12.87
N LEU A 8 0.73 -8.99 -13.14
CA LEU A 8 1.70 -9.20 -12.07
C LEU A 8 1.92 -7.96 -11.19
N PRO A 9 2.20 -6.75 -11.73
CA PRO A 9 2.34 -5.56 -10.90
C PRO A 9 1.03 -5.19 -10.18
N LEU A 10 -0.13 -5.45 -10.79
CA LEU A 10 -1.42 -5.25 -10.12
C LEU A 10 -1.60 -6.19 -8.92
N LEU A 11 -1.31 -7.48 -9.07
CA LEU A 11 -1.43 -8.46 -7.99
C LEU A 11 -0.48 -8.14 -6.83
N SER A 12 0.79 -7.87 -7.13
CA SER A 12 1.76 -7.54 -6.10
C SER A 12 1.44 -6.21 -5.41
N SER A 13 0.93 -5.21 -6.13
CA SER A 13 0.48 -3.94 -5.55
C SER A 13 -0.81 -4.09 -4.74
N SER A 14 -1.74 -4.96 -5.15
CA SER A 14 -2.95 -5.28 -4.38
C SER A 14 -2.60 -5.94 -3.05
N LEU A 15 -1.67 -6.91 -3.08
CA LEU A 15 -1.14 -7.53 -1.85
C LEU A 15 -0.45 -6.49 -0.96
N ASN A 16 0.30 -5.56 -1.56
CA ASN A 16 0.95 -4.48 -0.80
C ASN A 16 -0.07 -3.58 -0.08
N VAL A 17 -1.16 -3.18 -0.76
CA VAL A 17 -2.25 -2.42 -0.15
C VAL A 17 -2.94 -3.23 0.95
N GLY A 18 -3.22 -4.52 0.72
CA GLY A 18 -3.80 -5.40 1.73
C GLY A 18 -2.94 -5.52 2.98
N VAL A 19 -1.62 -5.69 2.81
CA VAL A 19 -0.66 -5.72 3.93
C VAL A 19 -0.60 -4.35 4.63
N ALA A 20 -0.70 -3.23 3.90
CA ALA A 20 -0.74 -1.91 4.51
C ALA A 20 -2.00 -1.72 5.38
N LEU A 21 -3.17 -2.15 4.91
CA LEU A 21 -4.42 -2.10 5.69
C LEU A 21 -4.35 -3.00 6.93
N GLY A 22 -3.87 -4.24 6.78
CA GLY A 22 -3.66 -5.15 7.91
C GLY A 22 -2.63 -4.62 8.91
N GLY A 23 -1.57 -4.00 8.41
CA GLY A 23 -0.56 -3.32 9.22
C GLY A 23 -1.15 -2.19 10.05
N TYR A 24 -2.06 -1.38 9.50
CA TYR A 24 -2.78 -0.35 10.26
C TYR A 24 -3.69 -0.97 11.32
N ALA A 25 -4.52 -1.94 10.93
CA ALA A 25 -5.47 -2.59 11.84
C ALA A 25 -4.78 -3.26 13.04
N THR A 26 -3.62 -3.86 12.84
CA THR A 26 -2.84 -4.53 13.90
C THR A 26 -2.08 -3.57 14.81
N THR A 27 -1.90 -2.31 14.41
CA THR A 27 -1.06 -1.35 15.13
C THR A 27 -1.83 -0.20 15.75
N VAL A 28 -3.03 0.13 15.25
CA VAL A 28 -3.86 1.18 15.83
C VAL A 28 -4.16 0.98 17.33
N PRO A 29 -4.29 -0.26 17.88
CA PRO A 29 -4.48 -0.42 19.32
C PRO A 29 -3.30 0.10 20.15
N PHE A 30 -2.08 0.14 19.60
CA PHE A 30 -0.92 0.67 20.30
C PHE A 30 -0.95 2.19 20.51
N LEU A 31 -1.94 2.90 19.95
CA LEU A 31 -2.23 4.30 20.34
C LEU A 31 -2.83 4.42 21.74
N ASN A 32 -3.33 3.32 22.32
CA ASN A 32 -3.74 3.36 23.72
C ASN A 32 -2.49 3.50 24.61
N PRO A 33 -2.39 4.56 25.44
CA PRO A 33 -1.25 4.78 26.33
C PRO A 33 -1.06 3.68 27.38
N ASP A 34 -2.07 2.84 27.62
CA ASP A 34 -1.98 1.69 28.53
C ASP A 34 -1.04 0.58 28.01
N PHE A 35 -0.73 0.56 26.71
CA PHE A 35 0.27 -0.35 26.18
C PHE A 35 1.67 0.11 26.57
N SER A 36 2.41 -0.79 27.23
CA SER A 36 3.80 -0.52 27.60
C SER A 36 4.67 -0.37 26.35
N GLY A 37 5.63 0.56 26.40
CA GLY A 37 6.57 0.74 25.31
C GLY A 37 7.39 -0.51 24.99
N LEU A 38 7.62 -1.39 25.98
CA LEU A 38 8.25 -2.70 25.79
C LEU A 38 7.39 -3.64 24.94
N ALA A 39 6.07 -3.63 25.10
CA ALA A 39 5.17 -4.44 24.28
C ALA A 39 5.18 -3.97 22.82
N ILE A 40 5.17 -2.65 22.60
CA ILE A 40 5.29 -2.04 21.27
C ILE A 40 6.64 -2.42 20.64
N ALA A 41 7.74 -2.25 21.38
CA ALA A 41 9.08 -2.60 20.91
C ALA A 41 9.21 -4.09 20.53
N ALA A 42 8.65 -4.98 21.35
CA ALA A 42 8.62 -6.42 21.07
C ALA A 42 7.85 -6.71 19.77
N TRP A 43 6.67 -6.09 19.57
CA TRP A 43 5.91 -6.25 18.33
C TRP A 43 6.71 -5.77 17.11
N PHE A 44 7.40 -4.63 17.19
CA PHE A 44 8.22 -4.13 16.09
C PHE A 44 9.41 -5.04 15.78
N LYS A 45 10.02 -5.63 16.81
CA LYS A 45 11.15 -6.54 16.64
C LYS A 45 10.72 -7.88 16.04
N ASP A 46 9.65 -8.46 16.58
CA ASP A 46 9.29 -9.86 16.35
C ASP A 46 8.26 -10.04 15.23
N PHE A 47 7.36 -9.07 15.04
CA PHE A 47 6.31 -9.12 14.02
C PHE A 47 6.57 -8.17 12.84
N PHE A 48 6.90 -6.90 13.11
CA PHE A 48 7.06 -5.91 12.03
C PHE A 48 8.29 -6.21 11.16
N ARG A 49 9.41 -6.63 11.73
CA ARG A 49 10.66 -6.85 10.97
C ARG A 49 10.50 -7.93 9.89
N PRO A 50 9.89 -9.11 10.15
CA PRO A 50 9.51 -10.03 9.08
C PRO A 50 8.51 -9.42 8.07
N GLY A 51 7.51 -8.70 8.55
CA GLY A 51 6.53 -8.00 7.69
C GLY A 51 7.18 -7.00 6.74
N PHE A 52 8.20 -6.28 7.19
CA PHE A 52 8.97 -5.34 6.38
C PHE A 52 9.69 -6.02 5.21
N VAL A 53 10.20 -7.24 5.41
CA VAL A 53 10.79 -8.06 4.32
C VAL A 53 9.73 -8.41 3.27
N ILE A 54 8.52 -8.79 3.71
CA ILE A 54 7.40 -9.09 2.81
C ILE A 54 7.02 -7.87 1.99
N VAL A 55 6.78 -6.72 2.63
CA VAL A 55 6.41 -5.46 1.97
C VAL A 55 7.48 -5.02 0.97
N THR A 56 8.76 -5.08 1.36
CA THR A 56 9.88 -4.73 0.47
C THR A 56 9.93 -5.65 -0.75
N THR A 57 9.68 -6.94 -0.56
CA THR A 57 9.65 -7.93 -1.65
C THR A 57 8.48 -7.69 -2.60
N LEU A 58 7.29 -7.40 -2.08
CA LEU A 58 6.12 -7.04 -2.88
C LEU A 58 6.34 -5.75 -3.66
N GLY A 59 6.93 -4.74 -3.03
CA GLY A 59 7.30 -3.48 -3.69
C GLY A 59 8.31 -3.70 -4.81
N ALA A 60 9.36 -4.49 -4.57
CA ALA A 60 10.38 -4.78 -5.58
C ALA A 60 9.80 -5.59 -6.76
N THR A 61 8.89 -6.52 -6.45
CA THR A 61 8.14 -7.30 -7.46
C THR A 61 7.26 -6.38 -8.31
N SER A 62 6.53 -5.45 -7.67
CA SER A 62 5.68 -4.46 -8.36
C SER A 62 6.51 -3.55 -9.27
N LEU A 63 7.66 -3.08 -8.77
CA LEU A 63 8.59 -2.24 -9.52
C LEU A 63 9.16 -2.96 -10.74
N GLY A 64 9.74 -4.15 -10.54
CA GLY A 64 10.38 -4.92 -11.61
C GLY A 64 9.38 -5.36 -12.68
N SER A 65 8.23 -5.90 -12.26
CA SER A 65 7.18 -6.34 -13.19
C SER A 65 6.49 -5.16 -13.89
N GLY A 66 6.30 -4.02 -13.21
CA GLY A 66 5.78 -2.79 -13.79
C GLY A 66 6.70 -2.20 -14.87
N LEU A 67 8.00 -2.12 -14.59
CA LEU A 67 9.01 -1.68 -15.57
C LEU A 67 9.03 -2.60 -16.80
N TRP A 68 8.99 -3.92 -16.59
CA TRP A 68 8.92 -4.89 -17.68
C TRP A 68 7.64 -4.76 -18.51
N ALA A 69 6.49 -4.58 -17.86
CA ALA A 69 5.20 -4.39 -18.52
C ALA A 69 5.18 -3.10 -19.35
N ALA A 70 5.68 -1.98 -18.82
CA ALA A 70 5.79 -0.72 -19.53
C ALA A 70 6.73 -0.82 -20.74
N TRP A 71 7.94 -1.34 -20.54
CA TRP A 71 8.94 -1.47 -21.61
C TRP A 71 8.47 -2.33 -22.78
N THR A 72 7.86 -3.49 -22.48
CA THR A 72 7.39 -4.39 -23.54
C THR A 72 6.11 -3.92 -24.22
N SER A 73 5.32 -3.05 -23.56
CA SER A 73 4.15 -2.40 -24.18
C SER A 73 4.57 -1.28 -25.13
N SER A 74 5.62 -0.52 -24.78
CA SER A 74 6.19 0.52 -25.66
C SER A 74 6.82 -0.05 -26.93
N ARG A 75 7.43 -1.25 -26.88
CA ARG A 75 8.03 -1.92 -28.05
C ARG A 75 7.02 -2.42 -29.10
N ARG A 76 5.75 -2.63 -28.74
CA ARG A 76 4.69 -3.05 -29.67
C ARG A 76 3.93 -1.86 -30.29
N GLY A 77 4.49 -0.65 -30.19
CA GLY A 77 3.87 0.60 -30.61
C GLY A 77 3.25 0.53 -32.02
N THR A 78 1.95 0.83 -32.09
CA THR A 78 1.18 1.37 -33.24
C THR A 78 -0.34 1.31 -32.97
N ILE A 79 -0.82 0.46 -32.05
CA ILE A 79 -2.25 0.40 -31.68
C ILE A 79 -2.52 1.33 -30.49
N GLN A 80 -3.45 2.26 -30.66
CA GLN A 80 -3.80 3.40 -29.78
C GLN A 80 -4.06 3.02 -28.30
N GLY A 81 -4.36 1.75 -27.99
CA GLY A 81 -4.56 1.25 -26.62
C GLY A 81 -3.28 0.89 -25.85
N HIS A 82 -2.17 0.58 -26.52
CA HIS A 82 -0.93 0.13 -25.87
C HIS A 82 -0.08 1.29 -25.31
N ALA A 83 -0.12 2.46 -25.95
CA ALA A 83 0.60 3.64 -25.48
C ALA A 83 0.01 4.19 -24.17
N ALA A 84 -1.33 4.29 -24.07
CA ALA A 84 -2.01 4.70 -22.85
C ALA A 84 -1.80 3.68 -21.71
N SER A 85 -1.86 2.39 -22.00
CA SER A 85 -1.55 1.32 -21.04
C SER A 85 -0.12 1.43 -20.50
N SER A 86 0.86 1.73 -21.37
CA SER A 86 2.24 1.96 -20.96
C SER A 86 2.41 3.18 -20.05
N CYS A 87 1.73 4.30 -20.37
CA CYS A 87 1.76 5.52 -19.56
C CYS A 87 1.23 5.30 -18.13
N TRP A 88 0.06 4.66 -17.99
CA TRP A 88 -0.52 4.37 -16.67
C TRP A 88 0.33 3.37 -15.88
N THR A 89 0.85 2.34 -16.55
CA THR A 89 1.77 1.38 -15.91
C THR A 89 3.03 2.09 -15.39
N LEU A 90 3.56 3.05 -16.15
CA LEU A 90 4.71 3.85 -15.74
C LEU A 90 4.37 4.77 -14.55
N ALA A 91 3.17 5.35 -14.51
CA ALA A 91 2.71 6.11 -13.35
C ALA A 91 2.67 5.21 -12.08
N GLY A 92 2.17 3.97 -12.19
CA GLY A 92 2.19 3.00 -11.10
C GLY A 92 3.61 2.69 -10.60
N VAL A 93 4.57 2.60 -11.51
CA VAL A 93 6.00 2.47 -11.18
C VAL A 93 6.52 3.69 -10.41
N VAL A 94 6.18 4.90 -10.83
CA VAL A 94 6.60 6.14 -10.13
C VAL A 94 6.08 6.15 -8.68
N PHE A 95 4.82 5.80 -8.46
CA PHE A 95 4.26 5.71 -7.11
C PHE A 95 4.85 4.56 -6.28
N THR A 96 5.26 3.46 -6.94
CA THR A 96 6.01 2.38 -6.27
C THR A 96 7.41 2.86 -5.82
N ILE A 97 8.09 3.69 -6.63
CA ILE A 97 9.35 4.33 -6.22
C ILE A 97 9.11 5.28 -5.04
N LEU A 98 8.01 6.03 -5.08
CA LEU A 98 7.63 6.92 -3.97
C LEU A 98 7.40 6.14 -2.67
N HIS A 99 6.80 4.94 -2.70
CA HIS A 99 6.69 4.06 -1.53
C HIS A 99 8.06 3.82 -0.89
N PHE A 100 9.07 3.48 -1.70
CA PHE A 100 10.42 3.22 -1.21
C PHE A 100 11.12 4.46 -0.64
N ALA A 101 10.75 5.67 -1.09
CA ALA A 101 11.29 6.90 -0.54
C ALA A 101 10.99 7.09 0.96
N PHE A 102 9.92 6.47 1.47
CA PHE A 102 9.59 6.49 2.90
C PHE A 102 10.45 5.51 3.74
N GLY A 103 11.20 4.61 3.11
CA GLY A 103 11.91 3.51 3.78
C GLY A 103 12.87 3.97 4.88
N ASN A 104 13.66 5.01 4.63
CA ASN A 104 14.61 5.54 5.62
C ASN A 104 13.89 6.08 6.87
N THR A 105 12.77 6.78 6.68
CA THR A 105 11.98 7.30 7.81
C THR A 105 11.34 6.17 8.61
N VAL A 106 10.81 5.14 7.94
CA VAL A 106 10.29 3.93 8.60
C VAL A 106 11.37 3.27 9.44
N LEU A 107 12.54 3.01 8.86
CA LEU A 107 13.66 2.38 9.56
C LEU A 107 14.13 3.22 10.77
N SER A 108 14.19 4.54 10.62
CA SER A 108 14.56 5.44 11.71
C SER A 108 13.57 5.40 12.88
N ILE A 109 12.27 5.34 12.59
CA ILE A 109 11.23 5.21 13.63
C ILE A 109 11.31 3.85 14.30
N MET A 110 11.46 2.77 13.52
CA MET A 110 11.62 1.43 14.05
C MET A 110 12.81 1.34 15.01
N ASP A 111 13.96 1.85 14.58
CA ASP A 111 15.19 1.82 15.38
C ASP A 111 14.94 2.44 16.75
N ARG A 112 14.39 3.66 16.78
CA ARG A 112 14.00 4.37 18.02
C ARG A 112 13.00 3.61 18.87
N ILE A 113 11.96 3.01 18.28
CA ILE A 113 10.99 2.19 19.03
C ILE A 113 11.68 1.02 19.72
N THR A 114 12.63 0.38 19.03
CA THR A 114 13.31 -0.82 19.52
C THR A 114 14.48 -0.53 20.48
N SER A 115 15.15 0.61 20.34
CA SER A 115 16.30 1.01 21.15
C SER A 115 15.93 1.86 22.37
N GLU A 116 14.85 2.63 22.28
CA GLU A 116 14.38 3.59 23.31
C GLU A 116 12.88 3.33 23.63
N PRO A 117 12.53 2.25 24.34
CA PRO A 117 11.12 1.87 24.58
C PRO A 117 10.29 2.92 25.31
N GLU A 118 10.91 3.81 26.09
CA GLU A 118 10.27 4.97 26.73
C GLU A 118 9.71 5.98 25.72
N LEU A 119 10.27 6.02 24.50
CA LEU A 119 9.79 6.87 23.41
C LEU A 119 8.76 6.16 22.52
N ALA A 120 8.53 4.85 22.72
CA ALA A 120 7.76 4.01 21.81
C ALA A 120 6.37 4.56 21.51
N GLN A 121 5.65 5.09 22.51
CA GLN A 121 4.32 5.70 22.31
C GLN A 121 4.37 6.92 21.37
N SER A 122 5.32 7.83 21.60
CA SER A 122 5.48 9.01 20.73
C SER A 122 5.89 8.64 19.30
N GLN A 123 6.69 7.59 19.16
CA GLN A 123 7.15 7.07 17.88
C GLN A 123 6.07 6.24 17.18
N MET A 124 5.19 5.56 17.93
CA MET A 124 4.03 4.83 17.43
C MET A 124 3.07 5.77 16.72
N THR A 125 2.78 6.93 17.31
CA THR A 125 1.98 7.98 16.67
C THR A 125 2.62 8.45 15.36
N LYS A 126 3.93 8.71 15.35
CA LYS A 126 4.66 9.07 14.12
C LYS A 126 4.61 7.97 13.08
N TRP A 127 4.77 6.71 13.50
CA TRP A 127 4.71 5.55 12.63
C TRP A 127 3.33 5.44 11.97
N ILE A 128 2.24 5.57 12.73
CA ILE A 128 0.86 5.48 12.19
C ILE A 128 0.62 6.59 11.18
N TRP A 129 0.99 7.83 11.51
CA TRP A 129 0.87 8.95 10.57
C TRP A 129 1.66 8.72 9.28
N LEU A 130 2.91 8.26 9.40
CA LEU A 130 3.75 7.96 8.25
C LEU A 130 3.16 6.82 7.40
N HIS A 131 2.66 5.77 8.05
CA HIS A 131 2.09 4.59 7.40
C HIS A 131 0.80 4.93 6.65
N ILE A 132 -0.11 5.70 7.26
CA ILE A 132 -1.31 6.22 6.59
C ILE A 132 -0.91 7.10 5.41
N THR A 133 0.01 8.05 5.63
CA THR A 133 0.45 8.97 4.58
C THR A 133 1.01 8.20 3.39
N ARG A 134 1.97 7.29 3.60
CA ARG A 134 2.55 6.44 2.55
C ARG A 134 1.47 5.64 1.83
N THR A 135 0.52 5.06 2.57
CA THR A 135 -0.54 4.24 1.99
C THR A 135 -1.42 5.06 1.05
N LEU A 136 -1.80 6.28 1.46
CA LEU A 136 -2.66 7.16 0.67
C LEU A 136 -1.95 7.82 -0.51
N VAL A 137 -0.68 8.22 -0.36
CA VAL A 137 0.04 8.99 -1.40
C VAL A 137 0.90 8.14 -2.32
N ALA A 138 1.16 6.88 -1.97
CA ALA A 138 2.00 5.98 -2.76
C ALA A 138 1.29 4.64 -3.06
N ASP A 139 0.88 3.89 -2.04
CA ASP A 139 0.42 2.50 -2.23
C ASP A 139 -0.89 2.42 -3.03
N ILE A 140 -1.91 3.17 -2.62
CA ILE A 140 -3.21 3.22 -3.30
C ILE A 140 -3.08 3.81 -4.72
N PRO A 141 -2.39 4.95 -4.93
CA PRO A 141 -2.15 5.46 -6.28
C PRO A 141 -1.44 4.44 -7.18
N ALA A 142 -0.38 3.78 -6.71
CA ALA A 142 0.33 2.76 -7.49
C ALA A 142 -0.63 1.65 -7.95
N TRP A 143 -1.45 1.14 -7.02
CA TRP A 143 -2.45 0.11 -7.29
C TRP A 143 -3.48 0.56 -8.34
N ILE A 144 -4.04 1.75 -8.19
CA ILE A 144 -4.99 2.33 -9.16
C ILE A 144 -4.35 2.43 -10.54
N PHE A 145 -3.11 2.92 -10.63
CA PHE A 145 -2.42 3.09 -11.91
C PHE A 145 -2.09 1.76 -12.59
N PHE A 146 -1.75 0.71 -11.85
CA PHE A 146 -1.61 -0.64 -12.40
C PHE A 146 -2.95 -1.24 -12.84
N LEU A 147 -4.04 -0.96 -12.12
CA LEU A 147 -5.38 -1.40 -12.48
C LEU A 147 -5.82 -0.79 -13.81
N ILE A 148 -5.80 0.54 -13.94
CA ILE A 148 -6.21 1.24 -15.19
C ILE A 148 -5.22 1.04 -16.35
N GLY A 149 -4.02 0.54 -16.04
CA GLY A 149 -3.01 0.12 -17.01
C GLY A 149 -3.41 -1.15 -17.77
N ILE A 150 -4.39 -1.93 -17.31
CA ILE A 150 -4.86 -3.13 -18.00
C ILE A 150 -5.41 -2.77 -19.40
N PRO A 151 -4.85 -3.36 -20.48
CA PRO A 151 -5.38 -3.17 -21.83
C PRO A 151 -6.83 -3.66 -21.94
N GLY A 152 -7.71 -2.84 -22.52
CA GLY A 152 -9.12 -3.20 -22.74
C GLY A 152 -10.03 -3.01 -21.52
N LEU A 153 -9.52 -2.53 -20.39
CA LEU A 153 -10.37 -2.10 -19.28
C LEU A 153 -11.19 -0.87 -19.70
N ASP A 154 -12.52 -0.95 -19.58
CA ASP A 154 -13.40 0.19 -19.82
C ASP A 154 -13.24 1.20 -18.69
N ARG A 155 -12.44 2.23 -18.96
CA ARG A 155 -12.08 3.26 -17.99
C ARG A 155 -13.28 4.11 -17.57
N SER A 156 -14.32 4.20 -18.40
CA SER A 156 -15.52 4.98 -18.08
C SER A 156 -16.28 4.41 -16.88
N ARG A 157 -16.29 3.07 -16.73
CA ARG A 157 -16.84 2.37 -15.57
C ARG A 157 -16.01 2.56 -14.31
N VAL A 158 -14.68 2.46 -14.43
CA VAL A 158 -13.79 2.64 -13.28
C VAL A 158 -13.91 4.06 -12.72
N THR A 159 -14.04 5.07 -13.58
CA THR A 159 -14.19 6.47 -13.13
C THR A 159 -15.59 6.83 -12.65
N SER A 160 -16.64 6.14 -13.12
CA SER A 160 -18.01 6.34 -12.59
C SER A 160 -18.21 5.68 -11.23
N ASP A 161 -17.49 4.58 -10.95
CA ASP A 161 -17.50 3.88 -9.66
C ASP A 161 -16.53 4.51 -8.64
N LEU A 162 -15.82 5.59 -9.00
CA LEU A 162 -15.03 6.42 -8.07
C LEU A 162 -15.90 7.27 -7.11
N SER A 163 -17.15 6.87 -6.84
CA SER A 163 -17.76 7.07 -5.52
C SER A 163 -17.00 6.32 -4.41
N PHE A 164 -16.01 5.51 -4.78
CA PHE A 164 -14.96 4.98 -3.91
C PHE A 164 -14.25 6.05 -3.08
N GLU A 165 -14.16 7.31 -3.52
CA GLU A 165 -13.68 8.40 -2.64
C GLU A 165 -14.59 8.61 -1.44
N ALA A 166 -15.91 8.50 -1.62
CA ALA A 166 -16.89 8.59 -0.54
C ALA A 166 -16.90 7.31 0.31
N GLU A 167 -16.75 6.13 -0.28
CA GLU A 167 -16.67 4.87 0.49
C GLU A 167 -15.35 4.71 1.24
N LEU A 168 -14.22 5.18 0.71
CA LEU A 168 -12.91 5.11 1.37
C LEU A 168 -12.78 6.20 2.43
N LYS A 169 -13.34 7.40 2.19
CA LYS A 169 -13.56 8.40 3.25
C LYS A 169 -14.53 7.85 4.30
N MET A 170 -15.61 7.17 3.91
CA MET A 170 -16.57 6.58 4.85
C MET A 170 -15.96 5.41 5.62
N LEU A 171 -15.15 4.52 5.04
CA LEU A 171 -14.45 3.43 5.71
C LEU A 171 -13.39 3.96 6.69
N MET A 172 -12.66 5.00 6.30
CA MET A 172 -11.65 5.63 7.17
C MET A 172 -12.31 6.46 8.29
N LEU A 173 -13.44 7.12 8.02
CA LEU A 173 -14.20 7.90 9.02
C LEU A 173 -15.05 7.02 9.94
N THR A 174 -15.68 5.95 9.45
CA THR A 174 -16.42 4.99 10.31
C THR A 174 -15.49 4.17 11.20
N CYS A 175 -14.26 3.90 10.76
CA CYS A 175 -13.22 3.33 11.64
C CYS A 175 -12.64 4.34 12.65
N TYR A 176 -12.74 5.64 12.38
CA TYR A 176 -12.33 6.69 13.32
C TYR A 176 -13.38 6.92 14.44
N ASP A 177 -14.67 6.76 14.12
CA ASP A 177 -15.79 7.09 15.04
C ASP A 177 -16.40 5.88 15.79
N SER A 178 -16.15 4.64 15.34
CA SER A 178 -16.83 3.45 15.89
C SER A 178 -15.84 2.45 16.50
N ASN A 179 -15.94 2.25 17.82
CA ASN A 179 -15.29 1.13 18.50
C ASN A 179 -15.61 -0.21 17.79
N ILE A 180 -14.57 -0.80 17.18
CA ILE A 180 -14.30 -2.24 16.97
C ILE A 180 -15.23 -3.06 16.03
N THR A 181 -16.44 -2.63 15.70
CA THR A 181 -17.43 -3.57 15.10
C THR A 181 -17.40 -3.79 13.57
N CYS A 182 -16.58 -3.10 12.77
CA CYS A 182 -16.62 -3.23 11.30
C CYS A 182 -15.77 -4.37 10.70
N TYR A 183 -14.95 -5.07 11.47
CA TYR A 183 -13.93 -5.97 10.92
C TYR A 183 -14.43 -7.33 10.41
N ALA A 184 -15.70 -7.72 10.66
CA ALA A 184 -16.19 -9.05 10.32
C ALA A 184 -16.47 -9.28 8.82
N THR A 185 -16.59 -8.23 7.99
CA THR A 185 -17.11 -8.38 6.62
C THR A 185 -16.04 -8.35 5.52
N MET A 186 -14.80 -7.92 5.81
CA MET A 186 -13.75 -7.79 4.78
C MET A 186 -12.79 -8.99 4.66
N VAL A 187 -12.89 -10.00 5.55
CA VAL A 187 -12.08 -11.23 5.47
C VAL A 187 -12.79 -12.34 4.66
N ALA A 188 -13.90 -12.00 3.99
CA ALA A 188 -14.76 -12.97 3.29
C ALA A 188 -14.81 -12.78 1.75
N PHE A 189 -13.77 -12.22 1.13
CA PHE A 189 -13.62 -12.21 -0.34
C PHE A 189 -12.16 -12.37 -0.77
#